data_AF-A0A9P7C8G8-F1
#
_entry.id   AF-A0A9P7C8G8-F1
#
_cell.length_a   1.000
_cell.length_b   1.000
_cell.length_c   1.000
_cell.angle_alpha   90.00
_cell.angle_beta   90.00
_cell.angle_gamma   90.00
#
_symmetry.space_group_name_H-M   'P 1'
#
loop_
_entity.id
_entity.type
_entity.pdbx_description
1 polymer ?
#
loop_
_entity_poly.entity_id
_entity_poly.type
_entity_poly.pdbx_seq_one_letter_code
_entity_poly.pdbx_strand_id
1 'polypeptide(L)' 'MDEMDRYPHMKGHYLVMDNVPVHTAEDIAKYVEYRGYRWAYLPSYSPELNPIEQFWSVIKSKVKRNMFLKKR' A
#
# COMPACT_ATOMS: atom_id res chain seq x y z
N MET A 1 -18.82 -6.25 5.02
CA MET A 1 -17.88 -6.19 6.15
C MET A 1 -16.58 -5.67 5.56
N ASP A 2 -16.01 -4.62 6.13
CA ASP A 2 -14.76 -4.03 5.64
C ASP A 2 -13.59 -4.97 6.01
N GLU A 3 -12.62 -5.14 5.11
CA GLU A 3 -11.49 -6.06 5.34
C GLU A 3 -10.68 -5.64 6.58
N MET A 4 -10.58 -4.34 6.85
CA MET A 4 -9.84 -3.82 8.01
C MET A 4 -10.53 -4.17 9.34
N ASP A 5 -11.83 -4.42 9.35
CA ASP A 5 -12.57 -4.79 10.57
C ASP A 5 -12.28 -6.23 11.01
N ARG A 6 -11.71 -7.05 10.13
CA ARG A 6 -11.33 -8.44 10.43
C ARG A 6 -10.07 -8.53 11.31
N TYR A 7 -9.32 -7.43 11.44
CA TYR A 7 -8.04 -7.39 12.15
C TYR A 7 -8.04 -6.31 13.24
N PRO A 8 -8.83 -6.48 14.32
CA PRO A 8 -8.96 -5.47 15.38
C PRO A 8 -7.64 -5.14 16.08
N HIS A 9 -6.69 -6.07 16.08
CA HIS A 9 -5.35 -5.89 16.65
C HIS A 9 -4.46 -4.94 15.82
N MET A 10 -4.86 -4.59 14.59
CA MET A 10 -4.14 -3.62 13.75
C MET A 10 -4.48 -2.17 14.09
N LYS A 11 -5.48 -1.92 14.95
CA LYS A 11 -5.75 -0.56 15.46
C LYS A 11 -4.52 0.00 16.19
N GLY A 12 -4.27 1.29 16.01
CA GLY A 12 -3.09 1.99 16.54
C GLY A 12 -1.83 1.88 15.67
N HIS A 13 -1.82 1.00 14.67
CA HIS A 13 -0.73 0.92 13.70
C HIS A 13 -0.80 2.05 12.66
N TYR A 14 0.29 2.20 11.91
CA TYR A 14 0.42 3.20 10.84
C TYR A 14 0.06 2.61 9.49
N LEU A 15 -0.78 3.33 8.76
CA LEU A 15 -0.95 3.21 7.32
C LEU A 15 0.12 4.07 6.64
N VAL A 16 1.05 3.43 5.94
CA VAL A 16 2.07 4.12 5.15
C VAL A 16 1.55 4.24 3.71
N MET A 17 1.43 5.46 3.20
CA MET A 17 0.92 5.76 1.86
C MET A 17 1.94 6.58 1.07
N ASP A 18 1.93 6.47 -0.25
CA ASP A 18 2.64 7.39 -1.12
C ASP A 18 1.93 8.75 -1.18
N ASN A 19 2.67 9.78 -1.59
CA ASN A 19 2.22 11.17 -1.56
C ASN A 19 1.45 11.61 -2.81
N VAL A 20 0.72 10.69 -3.44
CA VAL A 20 -0.12 11.05 -4.60
C VAL A 20 -1.37 11.81 -4.14
N PRO A 21 -1.91 12.75 -4.94
CA PRO A 21 -3.03 13.61 -4.52
C PRO A 21 -4.26 12.84 -4.03
N VAL A 22 -4.49 11.63 -4.56
CA VAL A 22 -5.59 10.77 -4.13
C VAL A 22 -5.45 10.32 -2.68
N HIS A 23 -4.25 10.22 -2.11
CA HIS A 23 -4.02 9.80 -0.71
C HIS A 23 -3.94 10.95 0.29
N THR A 24 -3.73 12.17 -0.20
CA THR A 24 -3.65 13.39 0.62
C THR A 24 -4.99 14.12 0.73
N ALA A 25 -6.08 13.53 0.22
CA ALA A 25 -7.41 14.09 0.38
C ALA A 25 -7.80 14.15 1.86
N GLU A 26 -8.38 15.28 2.29
CA GLU A 26 -8.67 15.55 3.71
C GLU A 26 -9.59 14.48 4.34
N ASP A 27 -10.52 13.95 3.56
CA ASP A 27 -11.47 12.92 4.00
C ASP A 27 -10.78 11.58 4.34
N ILE A 28 -9.65 11.28 3.70
CA ILE A 28 -8.91 10.03 3.95
C ILE A 28 -8.30 10.06 5.33
N ALA A 29 -7.65 11.15 5.71
CA ALA A 29 -7.06 11.31 7.04
C ALA A 29 -8.13 11.14 8.14
N LYS A 30 -9.28 11.79 7.97
CA LYS A 30 -10.43 11.69 8.89
C LYS A 30 -10.93 10.25 9.01
N TYR A 31 -11.03 9.53 7.89
CA TYR A 31 -11.49 8.14 7.88
C TYR A 31 -10.50 7.19 8.57
N VAL A 32 -9.20 7.37 8.31
CA VAL A 32 -8.14 6.57 8.94
C VAL A 32 -8.15 6.77 10.46
N GLU A 33 -8.24 8.03 10.92
CA GLU A 33 -8.32 8.35 12.35
C GLU A 33 -9.59 7.78 13.01
N TYR A 34 -10.75 7.96 12.38
CA TYR A 34 -12.03 7.43 12.87
C TYR A 34 -11.99 5.91 13.09
N ARG A 35 -11.28 5.19 12.22
CA ARG A 35 -11.11 3.73 12.32
C ARG A 35 -10.04 3.31 13.34
N GLY A 36 -9.35 4.26 13.97
CA GLY A 36 -8.36 4.04 15.02
C GLY A 36 -6.95 3.76 14.47
N TYR A 37 -6.64 4.19 13.25
CA TYR A 37 -5.33 4.04 12.64
C TYR A 37 -4.59 5.38 12.62
N ARG A 38 -3.28 5.33 12.50
CA ARG A 38 -2.41 6.48 12.23
C ARG A 38 -1.99 6.45 10.77
N TRP A 39 -1.54 7.56 10.22
CA TRP A 39 -1.00 7.59 8.85
C TRP A 39 0.36 8.26 8.78
N ALA A 40 1.14 7.87 7.78
CA ALA A 40 2.39 8.51 7.39
C ALA A 40 2.50 8.53 5.87
N TYR A 41 2.92 9.66 5.31
CA TYR A 41 3.19 9.81 3.89
C TYR A 41 4.68 9.64 3.61
N LEU A 42 5.00 8.92 2.55
CA LEU A 42 6.36 8.82 2.05
C LEU A 42 6.75 10.11 1.29
N PRO A 43 8.04 10.49 1.27
CA PRO A 43 8.48 11.61 0.44
C PRO A 43 8.20 11.35 -1.05
N SER A 44 7.92 12.42 -1.79
CA SER A 44 7.64 12.35 -3.21
C SER A 44 8.82 11.76 -3.98
N TYR A 45 8.54 10.90 -4.95
CA TYR A 45 9.54 10.23 -5.80
C TYR A 45 10.52 9.31 -5.05
N SER A 46 10.13 8.77 -3.89
CA SER A 46 10.91 7.76 -3.13
C SER A 46 10.30 6.36 -3.16
N PRO A 47 10.21 5.69 -4.33
CA PRO A 47 9.68 4.33 -4.44
C PRO A 47 10.51 3.30 -3.67
N GLU A 48 11.79 3.56 -3.43
CA GLU A 48 12.68 2.73 -2.63
C GLU A 48 12.24 2.60 -1.16
N LEU A 49 11.49 3.59 -0.66
CA LEU A 49 10.96 3.59 0.70
C LEU A 49 9.59 2.91 0.80
N ASN A 50 8.99 2.52 -0.33
CA ASN A 50 7.68 1.87 -0.35
C ASN A 50 7.83 0.34 -0.46
N PRO A 51 7.60 -0.44 0.62
CA PRO A 51 7.78 -1.89 0.60
C PRO A 51 6.90 -2.60 -0.45
N ILE A 52 5.76 -2.00 -0.84
CA ILE A 52 4.88 -2.58 -1.84
C ILE A 52 5.55 -2.64 -3.23
N GLU A 53 6.45 -1.71 -3.54
CA GLU A 53 7.16 -1.68 -4.82
C GLU A 53 8.11 -2.87 -4.96
N GLN A 54 8.79 -3.25 -3.87
CA GLN A 54 9.64 -4.44 -3.83
C GLN A 54 8.81 -5.72 -4.03
N PHE A 55 7.65 -5.80 -3.39
CA PHE A 55 6.72 -6.91 -3.57
C PHE A 55 6.24 -7.03 -5.03
N TRP A 56 5.82 -5.91 -5.64
CA TRP A 56 5.42 -5.88 -7.04
C TRP A 56 6.56 -6.21 -8.00
N SER A 57 7.80 -5.83 -7.70
CA SER A 57 8.98 -6.22 -8.48
C SER A 57 9.13 -7.74 -8.59
N VAL A 58 8.94 -8.45 -7.47
CA VAL A 58 8.99 -9.92 -7.44
C VAL A 58 7.84 -10.53 -8.27
N ILE A 59 6.62 -10.02 -8.11
CA ILE A 59 5.46 -10.51 -8.87
C ILE A 59 5.66 -10.29 -10.38
N LYS A 60 6.01 -9.07 -10.79
CA LYS A 60 6.24 -8.72 -12.20
C LYS A 60 7.32 -9.60 -12.83
N SER A 61 8.40 -9.87 -12.10
CA SER A 61 9.48 -10.75 -12.56
C SER A 61 8.99 -12.18 -12.80
N LYS A 62 8.18 -12.74 -11.90
CA LYS A 62 7.59 -14.08 -12.04
C LYS A 62 6.62 -14.15 -13.22
N VAL A 63 5.73 -13.17 -13.36
CA VAL A 63 4.78 -13.10 -14.49
C VAL A 63 5.52 -13.04 -15.82
N LYS A 64 6.52 -12.15 -15.92
CA LYS A 64 7.35 -12.02 -17.12
C LYS A 64 8.01 -13.35 -17.49
N ARG A 65 8.65 -14.04 -16.52
CA ARG A 65 9.28 -15.35 -16.74
C ARG A 65 8.27 -16.39 -17.24
N ASN A 66 7.08 -16.46 -16.64
CA ASN A 66 6.04 -17.39 -17.05
C ASN A 66 5.52 -17.10 -18.46
N MET A 67 5.37 -15.84 -18.85
CA MET A 67 4.98 -15.46 -20.22
C MET A 67 6.05 -15.85 -21.25
N PHE A 68 7.34 -15.77 -20.91
CA PHE A 68 8.41 -16.26 -21.77
C PHE A 68 8.39 -17.77 -21.94
N LEU A 69 8.13 -18.52 -20.86
CA LEU A 69 8.06 -19.99 -20.91
C LEU A 69 6.83 -20.49 -21.70
N LYS A 70 5.70 -19.79 -21.64
CA LYS A 70 4.48 -20.13 -22.43
C LYS A 70 4.59 -19.82 -23.92
N LYS A 71 5.57 -19.00 -24.35
CA LYS A 71 5.82 -18.66 -25.75
C LYS A 71 6.80 -19.62 -26.46
N ARG A 72 7.36 -20.59 -25.73
CA ARG A 72 8.12 -21.71 -26.29
C ARG A 72 7.24 -22.93 -26.38
#